data_AF-A0A3D0XUE8-F1
#
_entry.id   AF-A0A3D0XUE8-F1
#
_cell.length_a   1.000
_cell.length_b   1.000
_cell.length_c   1.000
_cell.angle_alpha   90.00
_cell.angle_beta   90.00
_cell.angle_gamma   90.00
#
_symmetry.space_group_name_H-M   'P 1'
#
loop_
_entity.id
_entity.type
_entity.pdbx_description
1 polymer ?
#
loop_
_entity_poly.entity_id
_entity_poly.type
_entity_poly.pdbx_seq_one_letter_code
_entity_poly.pdbx_strand_id
1 'polypeptide(L)'
;MDITEYRRTIRPLLGDYRFHHSVCVSDAAVALANIYGADPEKAQTAGILHDVMKDIPHEEQLVRMKEYGVQLTELEQHAPKLWHAILGAAYLRYVLGIADQDVLNAVRYHTTGRAHMSLLEKIIFIADFISADRTYDGVKDFRKMAK
;
A
#
# COMPACT_ATOMS: atom_id res chain seq x y z
N MET A 1 -9.88 -12.43 -6.87
CA MET A 1 -9.93 -11.34 -7.86
C MET A 1 -8.59 -11.28 -8.55
N ASP A 2 -8.57 -10.93 -9.83
CA ASP A 2 -7.33 -10.67 -10.57
C ASP A 2 -6.92 -9.18 -10.52
N ILE A 3 -5.73 -8.87 -11.06
CA ILE A 3 -5.19 -7.50 -11.07
C ILE A 3 -6.08 -6.50 -11.83
N THR A 4 -6.78 -6.95 -12.86
CA THR A 4 -7.68 -6.11 -13.67
C THR A 4 -8.92 -5.75 -12.86
N GLU A 5 -9.47 -6.72 -12.13
CA GLU A 5 -10.59 -6.52 -11.21
C GLU A 5 -10.23 -5.58 -10.07
N TYR A 6 -9.04 -5.72 -9.48
CA TYR A 6 -8.56 -4.80 -8.45
C TYR A 6 -8.44 -3.37 -8.99
N ARG A 7 -7.78 -3.17 -10.14
CA ARG A 7 -7.66 -1.85 -10.78
C ARG A 7 -9.02 -1.20 -11.02
N ARG A 8 -9.98 -1.96 -11.54
CA ARG A 8 -11.35 -1.47 -11.77
C ARG A 8 -12.04 -1.07 -10.47
N THR A 9 -11.84 -1.85 -9.42
CA THR A 9 -12.49 -1.64 -8.11
C THR A 9 -11.96 -0.40 -7.39
N ILE A 10 -10.65 -0.18 -7.44
CA ILE A 10 -10.02 0.96 -6.73
C ILE A 10 -10.06 2.26 -7.52
N ARG A 11 -10.17 2.21 -8.86
CA ARG A 11 -10.18 3.40 -9.71
C ARG A 11 -11.13 4.52 -9.25
N PRO A 12 -12.40 4.27 -8.87
CA PRO A 12 -13.29 5.33 -8.40
C PRO A 12 -12.93 5.89 -7.01
N LEU A 13 -12.06 5.22 -6.26
CA LEU A 13 -11.63 5.65 -4.92
C LEU A 13 -10.41 6.57 -4.96
N LEU A 14 -9.71 6.61 -6.10
CA LEU A 14 -8.43 7.27 -6.27
C LEU A 14 -8.50 8.34 -7.37
N GLY A 15 -7.91 9.50 -7.11
CA GLY A 15 -7.63 10.49 -8.14
C GLY A 15 -6.62 9.96 -9.17
N ASP A 16 -6.56 10.61 -10.32
CA ASP A 16 -5.73 10.17 -11.46
C ASP A 16 -4.25 10.02 -11.09
N TYR A 17 -3.73 10.98 -10.30
CA TYR A 17 -2.37 10.95 -9.79
C TYR A 17 -2.13 9.71 -8.91
N ARG A 18 -3.02 9.44 -7.96
CA ARG A 18 -2.86 8.35 -6.99
C ARG A 18 -3.02 6.98 -7.62
N PHE A 19 -3.94 6.86 -8.58
CA PHE A 19 -4.10 5.64 -9.34
C PHE A 19 -2.85 5.35 -10.19
N HIS A 20 -2.32 6.35 -10.89
CA HIS A 20 -1.07 6.21 -11.64
C HIS A 20 0.10 5.80 -10.73
N HIS A 21 0.23 6.48 -9.59
CA HIS A 21 1.21 6.13 -8.57
C HIS A 21 1.09 4.66 -8.13
N SER A 22 -0.13 4.19 -7.83
CA SER A 22 -0.37 2.80 -7.42
C SER A 22 0.03 1.78 -8.51
N VAL A 23 -0.17 2.11 -9.79
CA VAL A 23 0.32 1.29 -10.90
C VAL A 23 1.85 1.26 -10.93
N CYS A 24 2.51 2.41 -10.79
CA CYS A 24 3.98 2.48 -10.77
C CYS A 24 4.59 1.74 -9.56
N VAL A 25 3.94 1.79 -8.40
CA VAL A 25 4.35 1.03 -7.20
C VAL A 25 4.17 -0.47 -7.42
N SER A 26 3.05 -0.89 -8.00
CA SER A 26 2.81 -2.28 -8.38
C SER A 26 3.92 -2.81 -9.30
N ASP A 27 4.31 -2.06 -10.33
CA ASP A 27 5.35 -2.47 -11.27
C ASP A 27 6.74 -2.54 -10.60
N ALA A 28 7.06 -1.55 -9.75
CA ALA A 28 8.30 -1.54 -8.98
C ALA A 28 8.37 -2.71 -7.98
N ALA A 29 7.26 -3.01 -7.30
CA ALA A 29 7.17 -4.11 -6.34
C ALA A 29 7.40 -5.47 -7.02
N VAL A 30 6.82 -5.70 -8.20
CA VAL A 30 7.06 -6.92 -9.00
C VAL A 30 8.53 -7.04 -9.39
N ALA A 31 9.15 -5.94 -9.83
CA ALA A 31 10.57 -5.93 -10.18
C ALA A 31 11.46 -6.30 -8.98
N LEU A 32 11.21 -5.71 -7.82
CA LEU A 32 11.95 -6.00 -6.58
C LEU A 32 11.71 -7.44 -6.10
N ALA A 33 10.47 -7.94 -6.20
CA ALA A 33 10.14 -9.31 -5.83
C ALA A 33 10.93 -10.34 -6.66
N ASN A 34 11.05 -10.11 -7.96
CA ASN A 34 11.86 -10.96 -8.85
C ASN A 34 13.35 -10.92 -8.51
N ILE A 35 13.89 -9.78 -8.06
CA ILE A 35 15.31 -9.64 -7.68
C ILE A 35 15.58 -10.37 -6.36
N TYR A 36 14.72 -10.19 -5.36
CA TYR A 36 14.96 -10.65 -3.99
C TYR A 36 14.28 -11.99 -3.65
N GLY A 37 13.58 -12.61 -4.59
CA GLY A 37 12.95 -13.93 -4.42
C GLY A 37 11.66 -13.90 -3.59
N ALA A 38 10.91 -12.80 -3.63
CA ALA A 38 9.55 -12.76 -3.08
C ALA A 38 8.51 -13.20 -4.12
N ASP A 39 7.29 -13.47 -3.68
CA ASP A 39 6.16 -13.79 -4.55
C ASP A 39 5.74 -12.55 -5.39
N PRO A 40 5.91 -12.57 -6.72
CA PRO A 40 5.58 -11.43 -7.57
C PRO A 40 4.08 -11.11 -7.63
N GLU A 41 3.19 -12.09 -7.48
CA GLU A 41 1.75 -11.87 -7.50
C GLU A 41 1.28 -11.15 -6.23
N LYS A 42 1.85 -11.52 -5.07
CA LYS A 42 1.60 -10.80 -3.82
C LYS A 42 2.17 -9.38 -3.87
N ALA A 43 3.36 -9.20 -4.44
CA ALA A 43 3.97 -7.89 -4.62
C ALA A 43 3.14 -6.99 -5.54
N GLN A 44 2.62 -7.53 -6.64
CA GLN A 44 1.71 -6.82 -7.54
C GLN A 44 0.42 -6.40 -6.81
N THR A 45 -0.19 -7.33 -6.08
CA THR A 45 -1.44 -7.11 -5.36
C THR A 45 -1.27 -6.09 -4.24
N ALA A 46 -0.24 -6.21 -3.41
CA ALA A 46 0.01 -5.25 -2.34
C ALA A 46 0.39 -3.87 -2.91
N GLY A 47 1.18 -3.82 -3.98
CA GLY A 47 1.60 -2.57 -4.61
C GLY A 47 0.44 -1.78 -5.23
N ILE A 48 -0.47 -2.42 -5.96
CA ILE A 48 -1.63 -1.72 -6.54
C ILE A 48 -2.64 -1.25 -5.47
N LEU A 49 -2.68 -1.92 -4.31
CA LEU A 49 -3.68 -1.69 -3.27
C LEU A 49 -3.18 -0.84 -2.08
N HIS A 50 -1.87 -0.57 -1.97
CA HIS A 50 -1.28 0.01 -0.75
C HIS A 50 -1.92 1.34 -0.32
N ASP A 51 -2.29 2.18 -1.28
CA ASP A 51 -2.82 3.53 -1.06
C ASP A 51 -4.34 3.62 -1.34
N VAL A 52 -5.07 2.49 -1.38
CA VAL A 52 -6.49 2.42 -1.82
C VAL A 52 -7.45 3.35 -1.06
N MET A 53 -7.10 3.75 0.16
CA MET A 53 -7.91 4.64 1.02
C MET A 53 -7.31 6.06 1.17
N LYS A 54 -6.29 6.40 0.37
CA LYS A 54 -5.48 7.61 0.59
C LYS A 54 -6.16 8.93 0.25
N ASP A 55 -6.99 8.93 -0.79
CA ASP A 55 -7.65 10.15 -1.28
C ASP A 55 -9.01 10.40 -0.60
N ILE A 56 -9.43 9.49 0.30
CA ILE A 56 -10.67 9.62 1.07
C ILE A 56 -10.46 10.65 2.21
N PRO A 57 -11.41 11.58 2.47
CA PRO A 57 -11.31 12.52 3.58
C PRO A 57 -11.15 11.84 4.95
N HIS A 58 -10.37 12.44 5.86
CA HIS A 58 -10.10 11.85 7.18
C HIS A 58 -11.37 11.53 7.99
N GLU A 59 -12.40 12.37 7.90
CA GLU A 59 -13.69 12.14 8.56
C GLU A 59 -14.35 10.84 8.05
N GLU A 60 -14.34 10.62 6.74
CA GLU A 60 -14.86 9.40 6.13
C GLU A 60 -13.97 8.18 6.46
N GLN A 61 -12.65 8.37 6.57
CA GLN A 61 -11.76 7.30 7.03
C GLN A 61 -12.13 6.85 8.45
N LEU A 62 -12.41 7.76 9.38
CA LEU A 62 -12.84 7.42 10.75
C LEU A 62 -14.17 6.67 10.78
N VAL A 63 -15.14 7.10 9.97
CA VAL A 63 -16.44 6.41 9.85
C VAL A 63 -16.23 4.97 9.40
N ARG A 64 -15.48 4.76 8.32
CA ARG A 64 -15.19 3.42 7.78
C ARG A 64 -14.37 2.57 8.74
N MET A 65 -13.39 3.16 9.43
CA MET A 65 -12.63 2.46 10.48
C MET A 65 -13.55 1.94 11.58
N LYS A 66 -14.51 2.76 12.02
CA LYS A 66 -15.51 2.34 13.02
C LYS A 66 -16.41 1.22 12.49
N GLU A 67 -16.87 1.30 11.25
CA GLU A 67 -17.68 0.26 10.60
C GLU A 67 -16.94 -1.08 10.48
N TYR A 68 -15.63 -1.03 10.19
CA TYR A 68 -14.77 -2.21 10.09
C TYR A 68 -14.23 -2.69 11.44
N GLY A 69 -14.61 -2.06 12.54
CA GLY A 69 -14.14 -2.41 13.89
C GLY A 69 -12.63 -2.15 14.10
N VAL A 70 -12.03 -1.24 13.34
CA VAL A 70 -10.63 -0.83 13.51
C VAL A 70 -10.52 0.06 14.74
N GLN A 71 -9.72 -0.38 15.71
CA GLN A 71 -9.40 0.40 16.90
C GLN A 71 -8.03 1.05 16.73
N LEU A 72 -8.00 2.38 16.75
CA LEU A 72 -6.76 3.15 16.74
C LEU A 72 -6.19 3.27 18.14
N THR A 73 -4.90 3.01 18.27
CA THR A 73 -4.12 3.37 19.47
C THR A 73 -4.11 4.88 19.67
N GLU A 74 -3.78 5.33 20.88
CA GLU A 74 -3.64 6.76 21.19
C GLU A 74 -2.67 7.46 20.24
N LEU A 75 -1.54 6.82 19.91
CA LEU A 75 -0.58 7.36 18.95
C LEU A 75 -1.16 7.49 17.55
N GLU A 76 -1.85 6.45 17.06
CA GLU A 76 -2.46 6.45 15.72
C GLU A 76 -3.54 7.53 15.62
N GLN A 77 -4.32 7.78 16.68
CA GLN A 77 -5.34 8.85 16.71
C GLN A 77 -4.75 10.25 16.46
N HIS A 78 -3.50 10.48 16.87
CA HIS A 78 -2.81 11.76 16.66
C HIS A 78 -2.05 11.84 15.32
N ALA A 79 -2.13 10.82 14.48
CA ALA A 79 -1.40 10.73 13.21
C ALA A 79 -2.31 10.47 12.00
N PRO A 80 -3.24 11.40 11.67
CA PRO A 80 -4.25 11.17 10.63
C PRO A 80 -3.70 10.89 9.24
N LYS A 81 -2.49 11.40 8.94
CA LYS A 81 -1.81 11.11 7.67
C LYS A 81 -1.49 9.62 7.47
N LEU A 82 -1.42 8.83 8.54
CA LEU A 82 -1.11 7.39 8.51
C LEU A 82 -2.36 6.50 8.41
N TRP A 83 -3.56 7.07 8.59
CA TRP A 83 -4.81 6.32 8.67
C TRP A 83 -5.13 5.53 7.42
N HIS A 84 -4.79 6.05 6.24
CA HIS A 84 -5.03 5.37 4.97
C HIS A 84 -4.38 3.97 4.90
N ALA A 85 -3.20 3.78 5.49
CA ALA A 85 -2.52 2.48 5.48
C ALA A 85 -3.26 1.48 6.39
N ILE A 86 -3.68 1.95 7.57
CA ILE A 86 -4.46 1.19 8.55
C ILE A 86 -5.82 0.80 7.96
N LEU A 87 -6.55 1.77 7.42
CA LEU A 87 -7.86 1.57 6.80
C LEU A 87 -7.75 0.76 5.50
N GLY A 88 -6.69 0.95 4.72
CA GLY A 88 -6.42 0.18 3.50
C GLY A 88 -6.36 -1.31 3.78
N ALA A 89 -5.59 -1.72 4.81
CA ALA A 89 -5.54 -3.11 5.23
C ALA A 89 -6.92 -3.64 5.70
N ALA A 90 -7.71 -2.82 6.40
CA ALA A 90 -9.06 -3.20 6.79
C ALA A 90 -10.01 -3.34 5.58
N TYR A 91 -9.96 -2.40 4.63
CA TYR A 91 -10.72 -2.45 3.38
C TYR A 91 -10.40 -3.71 2.57
N LEU A 92 -9.12 -4.06 2.45
CA LEU A 92 -8.69 -5.29 1.76
C LEU A 92 -9.32 -6.52 2.39
N ARG A 93 -9.30 -6.59 3.73
CA ARG A 93 -9.86 -7.73 4.47
C ARG A 93 -11.39 -7.81 4.33
N TYR A 94 -12.10 -6.71 4.60
CA TYR A 94 -13.55 -6.73 4.77
C TYR A 94 -14.34 -6.48 3.49
N VAL A 95 -13.78 -5.76 2.52
CA VAL A 95 -14.45 -5.43 1.26
C VAL A 95 -13.94 -6.29 0.12
N LEU A 96 -12.62 -6.48 0.01
CA LEU A 96 -12.04 -7.29 -1.07
C LEU A 96 -11.89 -8.78 -0.71
N GLY A 97 -12.16 -9.16 0.55
CA GLY A 97 -12.07 -10.54 1.01
C GLY A 97 -10.65 -11.11 1.03
N ILE A 98 -9.61 -10.26 1.03
CA ILE A 98 -8.22 -10.70 1.07
C ILE A 98 -7.88 -11.17 2.49
N ALA A 99 -7.53 -12.44 2.63
CA ALA A 99 -7.15 -13.05 3.91
C ALA A 99 -5.63 -13.24 4.07
N ASP A 100 -4.83 -12.99 3.03
CA ASP A 100 -3.37 -13.16 3.08
C ASP A 100 -2.73 -12.13 4.01
N GLN A 101 -2.24 -12.58 5.17
CA GLN A 101 -1.71 -11.70 6.20
C GLN A 101 -0.44 -10.97 5.77
N ASP A 102 0.34 -11.52 4.85
CA ASP A 102 1.57 -10.88 4.35
C ASP A 102 1.20 -9.66 3.49
N VAL A 103 0.21 -9.81 2.60
CA VAL A 103 -0.34 -8.70 1.79
C VAL A 103 -0.98 -7.63 2.70
N LEU A 104 -1.80 -8.04 3.67
CA LEU A 104 -2.44 -7.11 4.60
C LEU A 104 -1.41 -6.33 5.44
N ASN A 105 -0.34 -6.99 5.90
CA ASN A 105 0.73 -6.32 6.63
C ASN A 105 1.52 -5.37 5.73
N ALA A 106 1.83 -5.78 4.50
CA ALA A 106 2.54 -4.93 3.55
C ALA A 106 1.77 -3.63 3.28
N VAL A 107 0.45 -3.69 3.15
CA VAL A 107 -0.41 -2.49 3.06
C VAL A 107 -0.46 -1.72 4.38
N ARG A 108 -0.64 -2.38 5.53
CA ARG A 108 -0.76 -1.71 6.83
C ARG A 108 0.47 -0.89 7.20
N TYR A 109 1.66 -1.41 6.89
CA TYR A 109 2.93 -0.86 7.36
C TYR A 109 3.76 -0.15 6.27
N HIS A 110 3.22 0.06 5.07
CA HIS A 110 3.98 0.66 3.97
C HIS A 110 4.47 2.09 4.25
N THR A 111 3.82 2.83 5.15
CA THR A 111 4.23 4.21 5.49
C THR A 111 5.20 4.30 6.67
N THR A 112 5.03 3.46 7.68
CA THR A 112 5.80 3.54 8.94
C THR A 112 6.95 2.55 8.99
N GLY A 113 6.84 1.46 8.23
CA GLY A 113 7.57 0.23 8.52
C GLY A 113 7.22 -0.34 9.90
N ARG A 114 7.90 -1.43 10.27
CA ARG A 114 7.90 -1.98 11.63
C ARG A 114 9.12 -2.87 11.87
N ALA A 115 9.39 -3.19 13.13
CA ALA A 115 10.38 -4.20 13.45
C ALA A 115 10.01 -5.55 12.81
N HIS A 116 11.02 -6.27 12.33
CA HIS A 116 10.87 -7.61 11.73
C HIS A 116 9.93 -7.66 10.51
N MET A 117 9.88 -6.59 9.70
CA MET A 117 9.18 -6.61 8.41
C MET A 117 9.52 -7.85 7.58
N SER A 118 8.48 -8.48 7.03
CA SER A 118 8.63 -9.51 6.01
C SER A 118 9.34 -8.97 4.77
N LEU A 119 9.78 -9.87 3.89
CA LEU A 119 10.36 -9.46 2.62
C LEU A 119 9.36 -8.65 1.77
N LEU A 120 8.08 -9.05 1.76
CA LEU A 120 7.04 -8.33 1.04
C LEU A 120 6.80 -6.93 1.62
N GLU A 121 6.75 -6.79 2.95
CA GLU A 121 6.63 -5.49 3.61
C GLU A 121 7.77 -4.54 3.22
N LYS A 122 9.01 -5.04 3.20
CA LYS A 122 10.19 -4.27 2.74
C LYS A 122 10.05 -3.84 1.29
N ILE A 123 9.62 -4.77 0.43
CA ILE A 123 9.43 -4.49 -1.00
C ILE A 123 8.40 -3.38 -1.21
N ILE A 124 7.24 -3.45 -0.56
CA ILE A 124 6.20 -2.44 -0.74
C ILE A 124 6.62 -1.08 -0.18
N PHE A 125 7.25 -1.06 0.99
CA PHE A 125 7.79 0.17 1.59
C PHE A 125 8.79 0.87 0.65
N ILE A 126 9.72 0.10 0.07
CA ILE A 126 10.73 0.65 -0.85
C ILE A 126 10.10 1.01 -2.20
N ALA A 127 9.20 0.19 -2.74
CA ALA A 127 8.53 0.42 -4.02
C ALA A 127 7.76 1.74 -4.04
N ASP A 128 7.02 2.08 -2.98
CA ASP A 128 6.33 3.37 -2.82
C ASP A 128 7.30 4.57 -2.92
N PHE A 129 8.48 4.39 -2.33
CA PHE A 129 9.52 5.42 -2.35
C PHE A 129 10.16 5.56 -3.74
N ILE A 130 10.44 4.46 -4.44
CA ILE A 130 11.27 4.48 -5.66
C ILE A 130 10.49 4.40 -6.98
N SER A 131 9.16 4.28 -6.95
CA SER A 131 8.30 4.07 -8.13
C SER A 131 8.58 5.08 -9.25
N ALA A 132 8.32 4.69 -10.49
CA ALA A 132 8.76 5.44 -11.68
C ALA A 132 8.25 6.89 -11.75
N ASP A 133 7.09 7.17 -11.16
CA ASP A 133 6.46 8.50 -11.08
C ASP A 133 7.16 9.46 -10.09
N ARG A 134 8.01 8.95 -9.21
CA ARG A 134 8.73 9.77 -8.21
C ARG A 134 9.87 10.56 -8.85
N THR A 135 9.94 11.87 -8.55
CA THR A 135 10.88 12.82 -9.19
C THR A 135 11.68 13.68 -8.20
N TYR A 136 11.67 13.36 -6.90
CA TYR A 136 12.39 14.12 -5.88
C TYR A 136 13.90 13.88 -5.91
N ASP A 137 14.66 14.82 -5.34
CA ASP A 137 16.13 14.76 -5.30
C ASP A 137 16.63 13.49 -4.61
N GLY A 138 17.57 12.79 -5.25
CA GLY A 138 18.12 11.53 -4.75
C GLY A 138 17.34 10.26 -5.12
N VAL A 139 16.14 10.35 -5.70
CA VAL A 139 15.34 9.17 -6.11
C VAL A 139 16.12 8.21 -7.04
N LYS A 140 16.97 8.76 -7.91
CA LYS A 140 17.80 7.96 -8.82
C LYS A 140 18.82 7.10 -8.09
N ASP A 141 19.36 7.58 -6.98
CA ASP A 141 20.35 6.83 -6.20
C ASP A 141 19.65 5.79 -5.32
N PHE A 142 18.49 6.13 -4.73
CA PHE A 142 17.66 5.14 -4.05
C PHE A 142 17.21 3.99 -4.96
N ARG A 143 16.86 4.28 -6.23
CA ARG A 143 16.55 3.24 -7.23
C ARG A 143 17.73 2.32 -7.54
N LYS A 144 18.97 2.80 -7.44
CA LYS A 144 20.18 1.96 -7.61
C LYS A 144 20.43 1.13 -6.36
N MET A 145 20.28 1.70 -5.17
CA MET A 145 20.48 1.01 -3.90
C MET A 145 19.44 -0.08 -3.64
N ALA A 146 18.24 0.09 -4.18
CA ALA A 146 17.13 -0.85 -4.03
C ALA A 146 17.22 -2.08 -4.94
N LYS A 147 18.25 -2.19 -5.81
CA LYS A 147 18.48 -3.35 -6.68
C LYS A 147 19.78 -4.00 -6.26
#